data_AF-A0A960GRD8-F1
#
_entry.id   AF-A0A960GRD8-F1
#
_cell.length_a   1.000
_cell.length_b   1.000
_cell.length_c   1.000
_cell.angle_alpha   90.00
_cell.angle_beta   90.00
_cell.angle_gamma   90.00
#
_symmetry.space_group_name_H-M   'P 1'
#
loop_
_entity.id
_entity.type
_entity.pdbx_description
1 polymer ?
#
loop_
_entity_poly.entity_id
_entity_poly.type
_entity_poly.pdbx_seq_one_letter_code
_entity_poly.pdbx_strand_id
1 'polypeptide(L)'
;MKSPAKRRGPGPSQPPVIDPYLPNNGNFGYRVSRYDLELEYKLAGHRLSGTATITAITLASLQAFTLDLADNMSVIKVTVNGQRPAQYRNSAGKLRIRLQNALPAGSAMTIVVRYGGAPRPIRSLWGEVGFEELTDGILVAGQPNGSPSWFPCDDHPSAKASYRIAISTDSPYFAVANGELVSKRARAGQTQWIYEQPEPTSTYLATLQIGRYEVHQLTKTPVRMQAVLPNRLRANFNHDFARQQQMMKLFIKLFGPYPLAAGYTVVVTDDELEIPLEAQGVSIFGANHCDGRRGSERLIAHELAHQWFGNSVTARRWRDVWLHEGFACYAEWLWSENSGGPSAAEHALLYRQRLIATPQNLLLADPGPQDMFDDRVYKRGALTLHALRGVIGDDRFFALLRDWTARHRHGTVVTDDFTGLAAKYADTSLRPLWDAWLYSTAVPPR
;
A
#
# COMPACT_ATOMS: atom_id res chain seq x y z
N MET A 1 -47.12 39.00 26.58
CA MET A 1 -45.66 38.97 26.30
C MET A 1 -45.25 37.53 26.03
N LYS A 2 -44.95 37.17 24.78
CA LYS A 2 -44.39 35.84 24.43
C LYS A 2 -42.87 35.95 24.43
N SER A 3 -42.20 35.11 25.24
CA SER A 3 -40.73 35.02 25.26
C SER A 3 -40.17 34.65 23.89
N PRO A 4 -39.06 35.29 23.45
CA PRO A 4 -38.44 34.95 22.18
C PRO A 4 -37.71 33.61 22.30
N ALA A 5 -37.94 32.71 21.33
CA ALA A 5 -37.26 31.44 21.22
C ALA A 5 -35.76 31.66 20.98
N LYS A 6 -34.91 31.02 21.80
CA LYS A 6 -33.47 30.93 21.60
C LYS A 6 -33.19 30.26 20.25
N ARG A 7 -32.66 31.01 19.28
CA ARG A 7 -32.00 30.44 18.09
C ARG A 7 -30.84 29.57 18.57
N ARG A 8 -30.92 28.25 18.33
CA ARG A 8 -29.76 27.36 18.46
C ARG A 8 -28.69 27.84 17.47
N GLY A 9 -27.51 28.17 17.98
CA GLY A 9 -26.35 28.45 17.12
C GLY A 9 -26.05 27.26 16.21
N PRO A 10 -25.31 27.47 15.10
CA PRO A 10 -24.88 26.37 14.26
C PRO A 10 -24.14 25.35 15.12
N GLY A 11 -24.55 24.08 15.04
CA GLY A 11 -23.84 22.99 15.70
C GLY A 11 -22.37 22.97 15.27
N PRO A 12 -21.47 22.32 16.04
CA PRO A 12 -20.06 22.23 15.67
C PRO A 12 -19.96 21.70 14.23
N SER A 13 -19.31 22.49 13.36
CA SER A 13 -19.02 22.07 11.99
C SER A 13 -18.28 20.73 12.05
N GLN A 14 -18.75 19.72 11.32
CA GLN A 14 -18.01 18.47 11.23
C GLN A 14 -16.59 18.76 10.74
N PRO A 15 -15.57 18.09 11.29
CA PRO A 15 -14.20 18.25 10.82
C PRO A 15 -14.15 17.93 9.31
N PRO A 16 -13.30 18.62 8.54
CA PRO A 16 -13.13 18.32 7.13
C PRO A 16 -12.68 16.86 6.95
N VAL A 17 -13.15 16.22 5.88
CA VAL A 17 -12.83 14.83 5.52
C VAL A 17 -11.81 14.84 4.37
N ILE A 18 -10.70 14.12 4.52
CA ILE A 18 -9.64 14.03 3.49
C ILE A 18 -10.11 13.15 2.33
N ASP A 19 -10.57 11.95 2.69
CA ASP A 19 -11.10 10.94 1.77
C ASP A 19 -12.40 10.36 2.34
N PRO A 20 -13.54 10.51 1.64
CA PRO A 20 -14.80 9.90 2.05
C PRO A 20 -14.76 8.38 2.20
N TYR A 21 -13.77 7.70 1.60
CA TYR A 21 -13.61 6.24 1.73
C TYR A 21 -13.04 5.84 3.09
N LEU A 22 -12.27 6.74 3.72
CA LEU A 22 -11.69 6.58 5.04
C LEU A 22 -11.87 7.88 5.85
N PRO A 23 -13.11 8.23 6.23
CA PRO A 23 -13.43 9.57 6.71
C PRO A 23 -12.74 9.96 8.03
N ASN A 24 -12.19 8.98 8.74
CA ASN A 24 -11.52 9.16 10.02
C ASN A 24 -9.98 9.09 9.94
N ASN A 25 -9.41 8.78 8.77
CA ASN A 25 -7.97 8.58 8.60
C ASN A 25 -7.29 9.78 7.93
N GLY A 26 -5.97 9.87 8.12
CA GLY A 26 -5.14 10.95 7.60
C GLY A 26 -5.27 12.25 8.41
N ASN A 27 -4.36 13.19 8.18
CA ASN A 27 -4.19 14.37 9.01
C ASN A 27 -4.03 15.64 8.17
N PHE A 28 -4.43 16.77 8.75
CA PHE A 28 -4.42 18.05 8.06
C PHE A 28 -3.25 18.93 8.47
N GLY A 29 -2.87 19.82 7.55
CA GLY A 29 -2.10 21.02 7.86
C GLY A 29 -0.60 20.81 8.00
N TYR A 30 -0.09 19.60 7.75
CA TYR A 30 1.33 19.31 7.58
C TYR A 30 1.52 18.24 6.51
N ARG A 31 2.77 18.03 6.10
CA ARG A 31 3.17 16.92 5.23
C ARG A 31 4.41 16.25 5.81
N VAL A 32 4.36 14.93 5.98
CA VAL A 32 5.51 14.13 6.40
C VAL A 32 6.46 13.91 5.23
N SER A 33 7.76 13.98 5.47
CA SER A 33 8.82 13.63 4.50
C SER A 33 9.62 12.41 4.91
N ARG A 34 9.68 12.09 6.21
CA ARG A 34 10.44 10.95 6.73
C ARG A 34 9.86 10.39 8.02
N TYR A 35 9.87 9.06 8.12
CA TYR A 35 9.68 8.32 9.35
C TYR A 35 10.99 7.61 9.73
N ASP A 36 11.53 7.90 10.91
CA ASP A 36 12.56 7.08 11.55
C ASP A 36 11.90 6.30 12.69
N LEU A 37 11.73 5.00 12.50
CA LEU A 37 11.10 4.09 13.45
C LEU A 37 12.16 3.25 14.15
N GLU A 38 12.30 3.43 15.46
CA GLU A 38 13.12 2.57 16.32
C GLU A 38 12.20 1.72 17.17
N LEU A 39 12.18 0.42 16.88
CA LEU A 39 11.19 -0.54 17.36
C LEU A 39 11.88 -1.70 18.05
N GLU A 40 11.24 -2.20 19.10
CA GLU A 40 11.54 -3.49 19.72
C GLU A 40 10.23 -4.27 19.83
N TYR A 41 10.19 -5.46 19.23
CA TYR A 41 9.07 -6.37 19.32
C TYR A 41 9.50 -7.67 19.99
N LYS A 42 8.84 -8.00 21.09
CA LYS A 42 9.02 -9.27 21.81
C LYS A 42 7.91 -10.23 21.45
N LEU A 43 8.28 -11.41 20.97
CA LEU A 43 7.34 -12.48 20.63
C LEU A 43 6.71 -13.00 21.93
N ALA A 44 7.50 -13.14 23.00
CA ALA A 44 6.93 -13.42 24.30
C ALA A 44 6.11 -12.23 24.82
N GLY A 45 4.79 -12.42 24.94
CA GLY A 45 3.86 -11.41 25.46
C GLY A 45 3.43 -10.34 24.44
N HIS A 46 3.74 -10.55 23.16
CA HIS A 46 3.23 -9.79 22.00
C HIS A 46 3.33 -8.28 22.17
N ARG A 47 4.51 -7.80 22.59
CA ARG A 47 4.68 -6.42 23.02
C ARG A 47 5.63 -5.66 22.10
N LEU A 48 5.12 -4.57 21.55
CA LEU A 48 5.89 -3.58 20.82
C LEU A 48 6.22 -2.41 21.75
N SER A 49 7.46 -1.95 21.69
CA SER A 49 7.86 -0.64 22.20
C SER A 49 8.64 0.09 21.13
N GLY A 50 8.47 1.42 21.06
CA GLY A 50 9.13 2.16 20.00
C GLY A 50 9.23 3.65 20.22
N THR A 51 10.08 4.25 19.41
CA THR A 51 10.20 5.69 19.19
C THR A 51 9.99 5.96 17.71
N ALA A 52 8.96 6.72 17.38
CA ALA A 52 8.76 7.25 16.04
C ALA A 52 9.25 8.70 16.00
N THR A 53 10.23 8.98 15.15
CA THR A 53 10.66 10.34 14.82
C THR A 53 10.13 10.68 13.43
N ILE A 54 9.22 11.65 13.38
CA ILE A 54 8.51 12.04 12.17
C ILE A 54 9.00 13.43 11.76
N THR A 55 9.61 13.51 10.59
CA THR A 55 10.03 14.78 9.98
C THR A 55 8.94 15.27 9.04
N ALA A 56 8.48 16.50 9.25
CA ALA A 56 7.38 17.09 8.52
C ALA A 56 7.59 18.59 8.31
N ILE A 57 6.78 19.17 7.41
CA ILE A 57 6.65 20.61 7.22
C ILE A 57 5.19 21.01 7.40
N THR A 58 4.94 22.14 8.07
CA THR A 58 3.58 22.67 8.20
C THR A 58 3.11 23.29 6.88
N LEU A 59 1.86 23.02 6.49
CA LEU A 59 1.21 23.58 5.31
C LEU A 59 0.31 24.78 5.67
N ALA A 60 -0.06 24.91 6.95
CA ALA A 60 -0.81 26.02 7.51
C ALA A 60 -0.26 26.36 8.91
N SER A 61 -0.76 27.45 9.51
CA SER A 61 -0.46 27.71 10.93
C SER A 61 -1.09 26.63 11.81
N LEU A 62 -0.31 25.96 12.65
CA LEU A 62 -0.75 24.85 13.49
C LEU A 62 -0.55 25.15 14.97
N GLN A 63 -1.65 25.25 15.73
CA GLN A 63 -1.60 25.17 17.19
C GLN A 63 -1.97 23.77 17.70
N ALA A 64 -2.66 22.97 16.88
CA ALA A 64 -2.97 21.59 17.16
C ALA A 64 -2.94 20.77 15.87
N PHE A 65 -2.59 19.51 15.98
CA PHE A 65 -2.62 18.55 14.88
C PHE A 65 -2.83 17.13 15.43
N THR A 66 -3.00 16.17 14.54
CA THR A 66 -3.20 14.76 14.87
C THR A 66 -2.22 13.85 14.14
N LEU A 67 -2.01 12.66 14.69
CA LEU A 67 -1.47 11.49 14.01
C LEU A 67 -2.49 10.35 14.17
N ASP A 68 -2.58 9.46 13.19
CA ASP A 68 -3.29 8.19 13.31
C ASP A 68 -2.49 7.24 14.21
N LEU A 69 -3.14 6.68 15.23
CA LEU A 69 -2.55 5.67 16.10
C LEU A 69 -3.66 4.89 16.80
N ALA A 70 -3.61 3.56 16.74
CA ALA A 70 -4.61 2.70 17.35
C ALA A 70 -4.62 2.81 18.89
N ASP A 71 -5.79 2.57 19.50
CA ASP A 71 -6.02 2.80 20.93
C ASP A 71 -5.31 1.79 21.85
N ASN A 72 -4.91 0.63 21.31
CA ASN A 72 -4.07 -0.37 21.98
C ASN A 72 -2.59 0.06 22.10
N MET A 73 -2.21 1.17 21.46
CA MET A 73 -0.86 1.74 21.55
C MET A 73 -0.83 2.89 22.56
N SER A 74 -0.13 2.68 23.67
CA SER A 74 0.01 3.68 24.74
C SER A 74 1.13 4.66 24.43
N VAL A 75 0.82 5.96 24.43
CA VAL A 75 1.80 7.04 24.21
C VAL A 75 2.41 7.46 25.54
N ILE A 76 3.72 7.27 25.66
CA ILE A 76 4.50 7.55 26.88
C ILE A 76 4.98 9.00 26.88
N LYS A 77 5.50 9.48 25.75
CA LYS A 77 6.06 10.83 25.61
C LYS A 77 5.86 11.36 24.20
N VAL A 78 5.56 12.65 24.09
CA VAL A 78 5.57 13.40 22.84
C VAL A 78 6.46 14.63 22.99
N THR A 79 7.31 14.89 22.00
CA THR A 79 7.95 16.20 21.81
C THR A 79 7.76 16.68 20.38
N VAL A 80 7.63 17.99 20.20
CA VAL A 80 7.58 18.65 18.89
C VAL A 80 8.68 19.71 18.88
N ASN A 81 9.63 19.59 17.95
CA ASN A 81 10.83 20.43 17.87
C ASN A 81 11.61 20.47 19.21
N GLY A 82 11.73 19.31 19.87
CA GLY A 82 12.38 19.16 21.17
C GLY A 82 11.58 19.65 22.38
N GLN A 83 10.44 20.33 22.17
CA GLN A 83 9.62 20.90 23.23
C GLN A 83 8.43 20.00 23.57
N ARG A 84 8.03 19.99 24.85
CA ARG A 84 6.81 19.29 25.28
C ARG A 84 5.57 20.06 24.80
N PRO A 85 4.58 19.40 24.15
CA PRO A 85 3.32 20.05 23.81
C PRO A 85 2.54 20.44 25.07
N ALA A 86 1.62 21.39 24.95
CA ALA A 86 0.73 21.80 26.05
C ALA A 86 -0.15 20.62 26.51
N GLN A 87 -0.64 19.81 25.57
CA GLN A 87 -1.43 18.62 25.84
C GLN A 87 -1.27 17.60 24.72
N TYR A 88 -1.36 16.32 25.05
CA TYR A 88 -1.61 15.26 24.06
C TYR A 88 -2.54 14.20 24.62
N ARG A 89 -3.29 13.52 23.75
CA ARG A 89 -4.17 12.39 24.09
C ARG A 89 -4.29 11.43 22.92
N ASN A 90 -4.05 10.14 23.16
CA ASN A 90 -4.40 9.07 22.22
C ASN A 90 -5.81 8.55 22.56
N SER A 91 -6.71 8.53 21.57
CA SER A 91 -8.07 7.99 21.72
C SER A 91 -8.80 7.99 20.38
N ALA A 92 -9.69 7.02 20.15
CA ALA A 92 -10.50 6.92 18.95
C ALA A 92 -9.62 6.95 17.68
N GLY A 93 -8.52 6.18 17.69
CA GLY A 93 -7.62 6.02 16.55
C GLY A 93 -6.74 7.23 16.25
N LYS A 94 -6.71 8.24 17.13
CA LYS A 94 -5.99 9.51 16.92
C LYS A 94 -5.20 9.93 18.13
N LEU A 95 -3.91 10.19 17.92
CA LEU A 95 -3.06 10.96 18.82
C LEU A 95 -3.24 12.45 18.52
N ARG A 96 -4.00 13.14 19.37
CA ARG A 96 -4.22 14.60 19.31
C ARG A 96 -3.12 15.31 20.08
N ILE A 97 -2.49 16.32 19.47
CA ILE A 97 -1.38 17.09 20.04
C ILE A 97 -1.74 18.58 19.96
N ARG A 98 -1.66 19.28 21.10
CA ARG A 98 -1.83 20.73 21.21
C ARG A 98 -0.52 21.37 21.63
N LEU A 99 0.00 22.28 20.83
CA LEU A 99 1.26 22.98 21.05
C LEU A 99 1.08 24.13 22.05
N GLN A 100 2.17 24.52 22.71
CA GLN A 100 2.18 25.72 23.56
C GLN A 100 2.04 26.99 22.73
N ASN A 101 2.82 27.07 21.65
CA ASN A 101 2.79 28.15 20.67
C ASN A 101 2.46 27.58 19.29
N ALA A 102 1.74 28.34 18.48
CA ALA A 102 1.45 27.93 17.11
C ALA A 102 2.72 27.93 16.25
N LEU A 103 2.85 26.92 15.39
CA LEU A 103 3.87 26.89 14.34
C LEU A 103 3.34 27.59 13.08
N PRO A 104 4.02 28.60 12.52
CA PRO A 104 3.65 29.21 11.24
C PRO A 104 3.62 28.20 10.09
N ALA A 105 2.93 28.53 8.99
CA ALA A 105 3.02 27.75 7.75
C ALA A 105 4.46 27.73 7.21
N GLY A 106 4.88 26.61 6.62
CA GLY A 106 6.25 26.42 6.11
C GLY A 106 7.30 26.10 7.17
N SER A 107 6.91 25.93 8.44
CA SER A 107 7.83 25.60 9.53
C SER A 107 8.27 24.14 9.47
N ALA A 108 9.56 23.89 9.70
CA ALA A 108 10.06 22.55 9.95
C ALA A 108 9.49 21.99 11.27
N MET A 109 9.10 20.72 11.24
CA MET A 109 8.48 20.03 12.36
C MET A 109 9.13 18.65 12.54
N THR A 110 9.67 18.39 13.72
CA THR A 110 10.15 17.08 14.16
C THR A 110 9.29 16.61 15.33
N ILE A 111 8.47 15.60 15.09
CA ILE A 111 7.59 15.01 16.11
C ILE A 111 8.25 13.72 16.59
N VAL A 112 8.54 13.64 17.89
CA VAL A 112 9.05 12.40 18.49
C VAL A 112 7.98 11.83 19.40
N VAL A 113 7.55 10.61 19.12
CA VAL A 113 6.56 9.87 19.90
C VAL A 113 7.22 8.62 20.47
N ARG A 114 7.32 8.53 21.80
CA ARG A 114 7.68 7.29 22.49
C ARG A 114 6.40 6.57 22.90
N TYR A 115 6.27 5.31 22.51
CA TYR A 115 5.03 4.56 22.67
C TYR A 115 5.30 3.06 22.87
N GLY A 116 4.26 2.32 23.21
CA GLY A 116 4.31 0.87 23.27
C GLY A 116 2.95 0.28 23.63
N GLY A 117 2.79 -1.01 23.39
CA GLY A 117 1.51 -1.69 23.54
C GLY A 117 1.57 -3.10 22.99
N ALA A 118 0.40 -3.73 22.89
CA ALA A 118 0.24 -4.97 22.14
C ALA A 118 -0.47 -4.60 20.83
N PRO A 119 0.26 -4.50 19.70
CA PRO A 119 -0.34 -4.28 18.39
C PRO A 119 -1.42 -5.34 18.09
N ARG A 120 -2.42 -4.95 17.32
CA ARG A 120 -3.53 -5.80 16.89
C ARG A 120 -4.03 -5.30 15.55
N PRO A 121 -4.63 -6.16 14.73
CA PRO A 121 -5.30 -5.71 13.53
C PRO A 121 -6.39 -4.69 13.86
N ILE A 122 -6.54 -3.70 12.98
CA ILE A 122 -7.63 -2.73 13.00
C ILE A 122 -8.80 -3.35 12.26
N ARG A 123 -9.97 -3.36 12.90
CA ARG A 123 -11.21 -3.75 12.23
C ARG A 123 -11.64 -2.66 11.26
N SER A 124 -11.81 -3.03 10.00
CA SER A 124 -12.24 -2.15 8.92
C SER A 124 -13.51 -2.68 8.25
N LEU A 125 -14.00 -1.95 7.26
CA LEU A 125 -15.11 -2.39 6.41
C LEU A 125 -14.75 -3.64 5.57
N TRP A 126 -13.46 -3.87 5.33
CA TRP A 126 -12.92 -4.90 4.43
C TRP A 126 -12.25 -6.05 5.17
N GLY A 127 -12.52 -6.18 6.47
CA GLY A 127 -11.86 -7.15 7.35
C GLY A 127 -10.85 -6.52 8.29
N GLU A 128 -10.01 -7.35 8.88
CA GLU A 128 -8.94 -6.93 9.79
C GLU A 128 -7.69 -6.55 8.99
N VAL A 129 -7.10 -5.39 9.30
CA VAL A 129 -5.94 -4.84 8.58
C VAL A 129 -4.86 -4.37 9.55
N GLY A 130 -3.59 -4.43 9.15
CA GLY A 130 -2.45 -3.96 9.92
C GLY A 130 -1.64 -5.09 10.52
N PHE A 131 -1.26 -4.93 11.80
CA PHE A 131 -0.34 -5.81 12.50
C PHE A 131 -1.04 -7.08 12.98
N GLU A 132 -0.64 -8.22 12.46
CA GLU A 132 -1.21 -9.54 12.74
C GLU A 132 -0.17 -10.48 13.35
N GLU A 133 -0.61 -11.29 14.29
CA GLU A 133 0.19 -12.36 14.89
C GLU A 133 0.01 -13.64 14.08
N LEU A 134 1.13 -14.28 13.74
CA LEU A 134 1.15 -15.58 13.10
C LEU A 134 1.35 -16.68 14.15
N THR A 135 1.18 -17.94 13.74
CA THR A 135 1.48 -19.09 14.58
C THR A 135 2.91 -19.02 15.16
N ASP A 136 3.87 -18.58 14.35
CA ASP A 136 5.26 -18.36 14.77
C ASP A 136 5.88 -17.11 14.14
N GLY A 137 5.42 -15.93 14.57
CA GLY A 137 5.91 -14.67 14.03
C GLY A 137 4.86 -13.56 14.00
N ILE A 138 5.10 -12.54 13.19
CA ILE A 138 4.13 -11.50 12.85
C ILE A 138 4.23 -11.13 11.38
N LEU A 139 3.15 -10.57 10.85
CA LEU A 139 3.11 -9.88 9.58
C LEU A 139 2.37 -8.54 9.72
N VAL A 140 2.67 -7.59 8.84
CA VAL A 140 1.92 -6.33 8.75
C VAL A 140 1.35 -6.16 7.33
N ALA A 141 0.03 -6.15 7.24
CA ALA A 141 -0.77 -5.93 6.04
C ALA A 141 -1.47 -4.57 6.11
N GLY A 142 -0.82 -3.50 5.64
CA GLY A 142 -1.25 -2.13 5.94
C GLY A 142 -2.42 -1.58 5.10
N GLN A 143 -2.83 -2.23 4.02
CA GLN A 143 -3.88 -1.72 3.12
C GLN A 143 -5.29 -1.87 3.74
N PRO A 144 -6.19 -0.88 3.64
CA PRO A 144 -5.96 0.50 3.19
C PRO A 144 -5.52 1.46 4.31
N ASN A 145 -5.68 1.05 5.58
CA ASN A 145 -5.51 1.91 6.75
C ASN A 145 -5.04 1.17 8.02
N GLY A 146 -4.19 0.16 7.85
CA GLY A 146 -3.70 -0.73 8.90
C GLY A 146 -2.45 -0.23 9.62
N SER A 147 -1.70 0.71 9.06
CA SER A 147 -0.44 1.20 9.65
C SER A 147 -0.52 1.80 11.07
N PRO A 148 -1.63 2.45 11.47
CA PRO A 148 -1.81 2.93 12.84
C PRO A 148 -1.81 1.83 13.91
N SER A 149 -1.91 0.55 13.53
CA SER A 149 -1.83 -0.58 14.45
C SER A 149 -0.45 -0.74 15.12
N TRP A 150 0.62 -0.16 14.54
CA TRP A 150 1.99 -0.37 15.01
C TRP A 150 2.87 0.89 15.06
N PHE A 151 2.50 1.98 14.38
CA PHE A 151 3.22 3.26 14.52
C PHE A 151 2.32 4.49 14.30
N PRO A 152 2.63 5.62 14.96
CA PRO A 152 1.89 6.86 14.74
C PRO A 152 2.23 7.45 13.36
N CYS A 153 1.23 7.74 12.55
CA CYS A 153 1.45 8.12 11.15
C CYS A 153 0.39 9.06 10.57
N ASP A 154 0.67 9.54 9.35
CA ASP A 154 -0.31 10.20 8.49
C ASP A 154 -0.93 9.17 7.55
N ASP A 155 -2.00 8.50 8.00
CA ASP A 155 -2.47 7.26 7.37
C ASP A 155 -3.41 7.51 6.19
N HIS A 156 -2.83 7.88 5.06
CA HIS A 156 -3.55 8.16 3.83
C HIS A 156 -2.69 7.78 2.62
N PRO A 157 -3.26 7.21 1.52
CA PRO A 157 -2.46 6.73 0.39
C PRO A 157 -1.63 7.85 -0.26
N SER A 158 -2.08 9.11 -0.18
CA SER A 158 -1.31 10.23 -0.71
C SER A 158 -0.16 10.73 0.19
N ALA A 159 -0.11 10.30 1.45
CA ALA A 159 0.86 10.75 2.44
C ALA A 159 2.15 9.93 2.35
N LYS A 160 2.88 10.11 1.24
CA LYS A 160 4.14 9.40 1.00
C LYS A 160 5.32 10.02 1.73
N ALA A 161 6.20 9.17 2.27
CA ALA A 161 7.43 9.56 2.95
C ALA A 161 8.56 8.55 2.73
N SER A 162 9.80 8.94 3.06
CA SER A 162 10.92 8.01 3.20
C SER A 162 10.91 7.33 4.58
N TYR A 163 11.52 6.16 4.71
CA TYR A 163 11.54 5.39 5.94
C TYR A 163 12.93 4.90 6.31
N ARG A 164 13.23 4.95 7.60
CA ARG A 164 14.23 4.10 8.23
C ARG A 164 13.57 3.28 9.32
N ILE A 165 13.69 1.96 9.23
CA ILE A 165 13.07 1.04 10.18
C ILE A 165 14.17 0.25 10.86
N ALA A 166 14.41 0.57 12.13
CA ALA A 166 15.27 -0.20 13.02
C ALA A 166 14.40 -1.08 13.91
N ILE A 167 14.40 -2.39 13.71
CA ILE A 167 13.63 -3.35 14.48
C ILE A 167 14.56 -4.27 15.25
N SER A 168 14.35 -4.39 16.56
CA SER A 168 14.95 -5.41 17.42
C SER A 168 13.92 -6.47 17.76
N THR A 169 14.28 -7.75 17.66
CA THR A 169 13.42 -8.86 18.10
C THR A 169 14.23 -10.05 18.60
N ASP A 170 13.54 -11.03 19.17
CA ASP A 170 14.13 -12.21 19.79
C ASP A 170 14.92 -13.05 18.77
N SER A 171 16.09 -13.56 19.16
CA SER A 171 16.83 -14.51 18.33
C SER A 171 16.23 -15.92 18.49
N PRO A 172 16.16 -16.75 17.43
CA PRO A 172 16.77 -16.56 16.11
C PRO A 172 15.76 -16.13 15.03
N TYR A 173 14.74 -15.31 15.35
CA TYR A 173 13.83 -14.80 14.32
C TYR A 173 14.57 -13.92 13.30
N PHE A 174 14.03 -13.84 12.10
CA PHE A 174 14.48 -12.94 11.05
C PHE A 174 13.41 -11.88 10.81
N ALA A 175 13.79 -10.59 10.85
CA ALA A 175 12.90 -9.49 10.52
C ALA A 175 13.15 -8.99 9.07
N VAL A 176 12.08 -8.73 8.32
CA VAL A 176 12.09 -8.02 7.03
C VAL A 176 11.22 -6.77 7.16
N ALA A 177 11.73 -5.63 6.70
CA ALA A 177 10.96 -4.39 6.52
C ALA A 177 11.26 -3.81 5.14
N ASN A 178 10.56 -2.75 4.74
CA ASN A 178 10.79 -2.11 3.44
C ASN A 178 12.21 -1.57 3.28
N GLY A 179 12.75 -1.65 2.07
CA GLY A 179 14.02 -1.03 1.69
C GLY A 179 15.24 -1.94 1.81
N GLU A 180 16.42 -1.33 1.75
CA GLU A 180 17.69 -2.04 1.83
C GLU A 180 18.09 -2.34 3.28
N LEU A 181 18.49 -3.59 3.57
CA LEU A 181 19.09 -3.94 4.85
C LEU A 181 20.50 -3.35 4.95
N VAL A 182 20.66 -2.26 5.72
CA VAL A 182 21.94 -1.55 5.88
C VAL A 182 22.75 -2.01 7.09
N SER A 183 22.12 -2.66 8.08
CA SER A 183 22.82 -3.19 9.26
C SER A 183 22.04 -4.33 9.90
N LYS A 184 22.76 -5.39 10.32
CA LYS A 184 22.25 -6.48 11.17
C LYS A 184 23.22 -6.71 12.32
N ARG A 185 22.74 -6.68 13.56
CA ARG A 185 23.57 -6.81 14.78
C ARG A 185 22.89 -7.68 15.83
N ALA A 186 23.53 -8.77 16.25
CA ALA A 186 23.06 -9.57 17.39
C ALA A 186 23.57 -8.97 18.71
N ARG A 187 22.70 -8.88 19.73
CA ARG A 187 23.02 -8.42 21.08
C ARG A 187 22.10 -9.08 22.11
N ALA A 188 22.69 -9.72 23.12
CA ALA A 188 22.00 -10.19 24.33
C ALA A 188 20.66 -10.94 24.07
N GLY A 189 20.68 -11.97 23.21
CA GLY A 189 19.49 -12.77 22.89
C GLY A 189 18.53 -12.13 21.88
N GLN A 190 18.75 -10.88 21.49
CA GLN A 190 18.03 -10.21 20.41
C GLN A 190 18.93 -9.98 19.20
N THR A 191 18.30 -9.78 18.05
CA THR A 191 18.98 -9.24 16.86
C THR A 191 18.28 -7.95 16.46
N GLN A 192 19.05 -6.98 15.98
CA GLN A 192 18.56 -5.72 15.43
C GLN A 192 18.84 -5.70 13.92
N TRP A 193 17.83 -5.31 13.16
CA TRP A 193 17.91 -5.05 11.72
C TRP A 193 17.57 -3.59 11.47
N ILE A 194 18.32 -2.94 10.59
CA ILE A 194 18.08 -1.56 10.16
C ILE A 194 17.89 -1.57 8.66
N TYR A 195 16.73 -1.12 8.23
CA TYR A 195 16.34 -0.96 6.84
C TYR A 195 16.24 0.51 6.47
N GLU A 196 16.63 0.87 5.24
CA GLU A 196 16.49 2.21 4.66
C GLU A 196 15.70 2.13 3.35
N GLN A 197 14.57 2.86 3.30
CA GLN A 197 13.68 2.98 2.15
C GLN A 197 13.63 4.48 1.76
N PRO A 198 14.56 4.93 0.89
CA PRO A 198 14.66 6.35 0.54
C PRO A 198 13.55 6.80 -0.42
N GLU A 199 13.02 5.91 -1.26
CA GLU A 199 11.93 6.26 -2.18
C GLU A 199 10.61 6.50 -1.42
N PRO A 200 9.81 7.51 -1.82
CA PRO A 200 8.52 7.81 -1.20
C PRO A 200 7.54 6.63 -1.18
N THR A 201 7.17 6.19 0.03
CA THR A 201 6.27 5.07 0.32
C THR A 201 5.03 5.58 1.03
N SER A 202 3.83 5.13 0.62
CA SER A 202 2.60 5.42 1.37
C SER A 202 2.55 4.60 2.65
N THR A 203 1.90 5.09 3.71
CA THR A 203 1.88 4.42 5.01
C THR A 203 1.38 2.98 4.93
N TYR A 204 0.33 2.70 4.15
CA TYR A 204 -0.25 1.37 4.01
C TYR A 204 0.71 0.34 3.38
N LEU A 205 1.75 0.79 2.68
CA LEU A 205 2.78 -0.05 2.06
C LEU A 205 3.97 -0.31 2.99
N ALA A 206 4.02 0.35 4.15
CA ALA A 206 5.00 0.06 5.17
C ALA A 206 4.67 -1.29 5.83
N THR A 207 5.65 -2.19 5.90
CA THR A 207 5.48 -3.54 6.41
C THR A 207 6.60 -3.94 7.36
N LEU A 208 6.30 -4.89 8.23
CA LEU A 208 7.23 -5.60 9.07
C LEU A 208 6.81 -7.08 9.08
N GLN A 209 7.75 -7.95 8.79
CA GLN A 209 7.58 -9.40 8.80
C GLN A 209 8.62 -9.98 9.76
N ILE A 210 8.21 -10.80 10.71
CA ILE A 210 9.14 -11.48 11.62
C ILE A 210 8.75 -12.95 11.65
N GLY A 211 9.70 -13.84 11.37
CA GLY A 211 9.47 -15.28 11.39
C GLY A 211 10.77 -16.08 11.37
N ARG A 212 10.64 -17.41 11.37
CA ARG A 212 11.78 -18.34 11.25
C ARG A 212 12.20 -18.47 9.79
N TYR A 213 12.84 -17.43 9.27
CA TYR A 213 13.17 -17.34 7.85
C TYR A 213 14.65 -17.53 7.54
N GLU A 214 14.90 -18.07 6.37
CA GLU A 214 16.20 -18.05 5.68
C GLU A 214 16.12 -17.20 4.42
N VAL A 215 17.25 -16.61 4.03
CA VAL A 215 17.36 -15.79 2.82
C VAL A 215 17.84 -16.65 1.66
N HIS A 216 17.15 -16.56 0.52
CA HIS A 216 17.50 -17.23 -0.72
C HIS A 216 17.61 -16.20 -1.84
N GLN A 217 18.83 -15.99 -2.36
CA GLN A 217 19.07 -15.05 -3.44
C GLN A 217 18.64 -15.66 -4.78
N LEU A 218 17.87 -14.90 -5.57
CA LEU A 218 17.51 -15.27 -6.93
C LEU A 218 18.63 -14.79 -7.87
N THR A 219 19.12 -15.67 -8.75
CA THR A 219 20.24 -15.36 -9.67
C THR A 219 19.73 -15.02 -11.07
N LYS A 220 20.51 -14.31 -11.91
CA LYS A 220 20.15 -13.98 -13.31
C LYS A 220 18.90 -13.08 -13.47
N THR A 221 18.67 -12.23 -12.47
CA THR A 221 17.57 -11.27 -12.42
C THR A 221 18.00 -9.90 -12.95
N PRO A 222 17.11 -9.15 -13.61
CA PRO A 222 17.42 -7.80 -14.12
C PRO A 222 17.51 -6.75 -12.99
N VAL A 223 16.97 -7.08 -11.81
CA VAL A 223 17.04 -6.31 -10.57
C VAL A 223 17.41 -7.25 -9.44
N ARG A 224 17.99 -6.76 -8.34
CA ARG A 224 18.27 -7.59 -7.17
C ARG A 224 16.96 -8.22 -6.67
N MET A 225 16.93 -9.54 -6.55
CA MET A 225 15.76 -10.27 -6.07
C MET A 225 16.17 -11.32 -5.05
N GLN A 226 15.38 -11.44 -3.99
CA GLN A 226 15.59 -12.44 -2.96
C GLN A 226 14.24 -12.95 -2.42
N ALA A 227 14.27 -14.13 -1.84
CA ALA A 227 13.17 -14.70 -1.10
C ALA A 227 13.58 -14.87 0.38
N VAL A 228 12.64 -14.67 1.28
CA VAL A 228 12.81 -14.84 2.72
C VAL A 228 11.67 -15.74 3.20
N LEU A 229 11.99 -16.96 3.61
CA LEU A 229 10.99 -17.99 3.89
C LEU A 229 11.51 -19.07 4.84
N PRO A 230 10.61 -19.85 5.48
CA PRO A 230 10.96 -21.05 6.20
C PRO A 230 11.70 -22.05 5.31
N ASN A 231 12.79 -22.63 5.80
CA ASN A 231 13.62 -23.55 5.02
C ASN A 231 12.83 -24.76 4.48
N ARG A 232 11.78 -25.20 5.19
CA ARG A 232 10.90 -26.30 4.74
C ARG A 232 10.20 -26.00 3.40
N LEU A 233 9.93 -24.74 3.10
CA LEU A 233 9.25 -24.30 1.88
C LEU A 233 10.22 -24.09 0.71
N ARG A 234 11.53 -24.23 0.90
CA ARG A 234 12.54 -23.92 -0.12
C ARG A 234 12.36 -24.71 -1.42
N ALA A 235 12.06 -26.00 -1.32
CA ALA A 235 11.85 -26.84 -2.51
C ALA A 235 10.61 -26.39 -3.30
N ASN A 236 9.50 -26.12 -2.61
CA ASN A 236 8.28 -25.63 -3.22
C ASN A 236 8.50 -24.26 -3.87
N PHE A 237 9.17 -23.34 -3.16
CA PHE A 237 9.49 -22.01 -3.68
C PHE A 237 10.28 -22.07 -4.98
N ASN A 238 11.31 -22.94 -5.04
CA ASN A 238 12.09 -23.12 -6.26
C ASN A 238 11.25 -23.63 -7.44
N HIS A 239 10.14 -24.34 -7.18
CA HIS A 239 9.21 -24.79 -8.22
C HIS A 239 8.19 -23.70 -8.58
N ASP A 240 7.51 -23.12 -7.59
CA ASP A 240 6.37 -22.23 -7.77
C ASP A 240 6.79 -20.83 -8.26
N PHE A 241 7.88 -20.31 -7.72
CA PHE A 241 8.41 -18.97 -8.06
C PHE A 241 9.49 -19.02 -9.15
N ALA A 242 9.71 -20.18 -9.79
CA ALA A 242 10.75 -20.39 -10.81
C ALA A 242 10.69 -19.37 -11.96
N ARG A 243 9.48 -18.89 -12.31
CA ARG A 243 9.24 -17.95 -13.41
C ARG A 243 9.21 -16.47 -13.00
N GLN A 244 9.39 -16.16 -11.72
CA GLN A 244 9.28 -14.79 -11.23
C GLN A 244 10.32 -13.84 -11.87
N GLN A 245 11.50 -14.34 -12.19
CA GLN A 245 12.52 -13.56 -12.89
C GLN A 245 12.11 -13.19 -14.31
N GLN A 246 11.32 -14.06 -14.96
CA GLN A 246 10.79 -13.83 -16.30
C GLN A 246 9.65 -12.81 -16.24
N MET A 247 8.78 -12.89 -15.23
CA MET A 247 7.76 -11.87 -14.95
C MET A 247 8.41 -10.49 -14.77
N MET A 248 9.45 -10.38 -13.94
CA MET A 248 10.19 -9.13 -13.73
C MET A 248 10.76 -8.57 -15.05
N LYS A 249 11.39 -9.42 -15.88
CA LYS A 249 11.92 -9.00 -17.19
C LYS A 249 10.81 -8.51 -18.12
N LEU A 250 9.68 -9.21 -18.15
CA LEU A 250 8.52 -8.83 -18.95
C LEU A 250 7.96 -7.48 -18.49
N PHE A 251 7.72 -7.31 -17.19
CA PHE A 251 7.14 -6.08 -16.65
C PHE A 251 8.07 -4.89 -16.81
N ILE A 252 9.39 -5.06 -16.70
CA ILE A 252 10.34 -4.00 -17.04
C ILE A 252 10.21 -3.59 -18.52
N LYS A 253 10.05 -4.57 -19.42
CA LYS A 253 9.85 -4.30 -20.86
C LYS A 253 8.54 -3.55 -21.13
N LEU A 254 7.44 -3.97 -20.50
CA LEU A 254 6.11 -3.44 -20.78
C LEU A 254 5.80 -2.14 -20.04
N PHE A 255 6.26 -2.01 -18.80
CA PHE A 255 5.90 -0.92 -17.88
C PHE A 255 7.06 0.05 -17.63
N GLY A 256 8.29 -0.29 -18.01
CA GLY A 256 9.47 0.55 -17.80
C GLY A 256 10.29 0.13 -16.58
N PRO A 257 11.37 0.87 -16.24
CA PRO A 257 12.31 0.47 -15.19
C PRO A 257 11.64 0.18 -13.84
N TYR A 258 12.15 -0.82 -13.12
CA TYR A 258 11.69 -1.14 -11.77
C TYR A 258 11.86 0.08 -10.83
N PRO A 259 10.88 0.39 -9.97
CA PRO A 259 10.87 1.69 -9.29
C PRO A 259 11.75 1.77 -8.02
N LEU A 260 12.31 0.67 -7.52
CA LEU A 260 13.05 0.67 -6.25
C LEU A 260 14.51 0.23 -6.44
N ALA A 261 15.45 1.00 -5.89
CA ALA A 261 16.87 0.72 -5.99
C ALA A 261 17.30 -0.50 -5.15
N ALA A 262 16.63 -0.73 -4.00
CA ALA A 262 16.93 -1.84 -3.09
C ALA A 262 16.63 -3.24 -3.69
N GLY A 263 15.90 -3.29 -4.81
CA GLY A 263 15.43 -4.52 -5.43
C GLY A 263 14.08 -4.97 -4.87
N TYR A 264 13.79 -6.25 -5.04
CA TYR A 264 12.48 -6.85 -4.74
C TYR A 264 12.64 -8.09 -3.87
N THR A 265 11.88 -8.16 -2.79
CA THR A 265 11.87 -9.31 -1.87
C THR A 265 10.52 -10.03 -1.95
N VAL A 266 10.55 -11.37 -1.95
CA VAL A 266 9.37 -12.17 -1.63
C VAL A 266 9.50 -12.69 -0.21
N VAL A 267 8.46 -12.52 0.60
CA VAL A 267 8.33 -13.22 1.87
C VAL A 267 7.30 -14.34 1.69
N VAL A 268 7.65 -15.55 2.12
CA VAL A 268 6.65 -16.62 2.27
C VAL A 268 6.54 -16.94 3.75
N THR A 269 5.39 -16.68 4.35
CA THR A 269 5.11 -17.06 5.73
C THR A 269 4.70 -18.53 5.84
N ASP A 270 4.85 -19.10 7.04
CA ASP A 270 4.53 -20.50 7.31
C ASP A 270 3.02 -20.76 7.42
N ASP A 271 2.28 -19.72 7.80
CA ASP A 271 0.83 -19.68 7.89
C ASP A 271 0.18 -19.53 6.51
N GLU A 272 -1.10 -19.90 6.42
CA GLU A 272 -1.90 -19.64 5.22
C GLU A 272 -2.34 -18.18 5.19
N LEU A 273 -2.36 -17.59 4.00
CA LEU A 273 -2.94 -16.26 3.79
C LEU A 273 -4.13 -16.39 2.85
N GLU A 274 -5.21 -15.65 3.14
CA GLU A 274 -6.36 -15.59 2.25
C GLU A 274 -5.99 -14.90 0.93
N ILE A 275 -5.26 -13.79 1.02
CA ILE A 275 -4.81 -12.99 -0.12
C ILE A 275 -3.32 -12.63 0.11
N PRO A 276 -2.47 -12.74 -0.92
CA PRO A 276 -1.12 -12.16 -0.89
C PRO A 276 -1.15 -10.64 -0.72
N LEU A 277 -0.01 -10.06 -0.32
CA LEU A 277 0.08 -8.63 0.01
C LEU A 277 1.19 -7.95 -0.79
N GLU A 278 0.97 -6.69 -1.14
CA GLU A 278 1.78 -5.89 -2.06
C GLU A 278 2.58 -4.76 -1.40
N ALA A 279 3.24 -5.00 -0.27
CA ALA A 279 4.08 -3.96 0.35
C ALA A 279 5.17 -3.42 -0.61
N GLN A 280 5.63 -2.18 -0.38
CA GLN A 280 6.60 -1.55 -1.29
C GLN A 280 7.95 -2.28 -1.24
N GLY A 281 8.33 -2.89 -2.36
CA GLY A 281 9.54 -3.70 -2.51
C GLY A 281 9.45 -5.10 -1.92
N VAL A 282 8.29 -5.48 -1.36
CA VAL A 282 8.10 -6.76 -0.66
C VAL A 282 6.71 -7.33 -0.98
N SER A 283 6.65 -8.47 -1.67
CA SER A 283 5.39 -9.21 -1.78
C SER A 283 5.36 -10.34 -0.75
N ILE A 284 4.22 -10.52 -0.08
CA ILE A 284 4.05 -11.49 1.00
C ILE A 284 3.04 -12.56 0.59
N PHE A 285 3.40 -13.82 0.76
CA PHE A 285 2.57 -14.98 0.44
C PHE A 285 2.48 -15.92 1.64
N GLY A 286 1.36 -16.63 1.78
CA GLY A 286 1.23 -17.75 2.71
C GLY A 286 1.79 -19.06 2.14
N ALA A 287 2.00 -20.05 3.01
CA ALA A 287 2.48 -21.38 2.60
C ALA A 287 1.54 -22.07 1.61
N ASN A 288 0.24 -21.76 1.65
CA ASN A 288 -0.77 -22.23 0.70
C ASN A 288 -0.53 -21.78 -0.76
N HIS A 289 0.25 -20.72 -0.97
CA HIS A 289 0.64 -20.24 -2.30
C HIS A 289 2.00 -20.80 -2.77
N CYS A 290 2.66 -21.57 -1.91
CA CYS A 290 3.99 -22.14 -2.09
C CYS A 290 3.93 -23.66 -1.80
N ASP A 291 3.00 -24.36 -2.45
CA ASP A 291 2.66 -25.76 -2.19
C ASP A 291 3.38 -26.76 -3.13
N GLY A 292 4.20 -26.26 -4.06
CA GLY A 292 4.96 -27.04 -5.03
C GLY A 292 4.15 -27.44 -6.26
N ARG A 293 2.95 -26.89 -6.47
CA ARG A 293 2.08 -27.19 -7.61
C ARG A 293 2.03 -26.10 -8.66
N ARG A 294 2.66 -24.95 -8.39
CA ARG A 294 2.68 -23.75 -9.24
C ARG A 294 1.27 -23.24 -9.58
N GLY A 295 0.35 -23.31 -8.62
CA GLY A 295 -1.04 -22.85 -8.80
C GLY A 295 -1.22 -21.33 -8.71
N SER A 296 -0.30 -20.62 -8.06
CA SER A 296 -0.47 -19.21 -7.67
C SER A 296 0.25 -18.21 -8.56
N GLU A 297 0.74 -18.61 -9.74
CA GLU A 297 1.52 -17.70 -10.61
C GLU A 297 0.78 -16.45 -11.05
N ARG A 298 -0.55 -16.54 -11.20
CA ARG A 298 -1.40 -15.37 -11.43
C ARG A 298 -1.21 -14.33 -10.33
N LEU A 299 -1.27 -14.77 -9.07
CA LEU A 299 -1.08 -13.90 -7.90
C LEU A 299 0.37 -13.41 -7.80
N ILE A 300 1.36 -14.27 -8.09
CA ILE A 300 2.78 -13.84 -8.12
C ILE A 300 3.00 -12.71 -9.12
N ALA A 301 2.36 -12.78 -10.29
CA ALA A 301 2.38 -11.72 -11.29
C ALA A 301 1.64 -10.46 -10.80
N HIS A 302 0.50 -10.62 -10.13
CA HIS A 302 -0.30 -9.53 -9.57
C HIS A 302 0.50 -8.70 -8.55
N GLU A 303 1.04 -9.35 -7.51
CA GLU A 303 1.78 -8.65 -6.45
C GLU A 303 3.06 -7.98 -6.95
N LEU A 304 3.69 -8.57 -7.97
CA LEU A 304 4.85 -7.98 -8.61
C LEU A 304 4.46 -6.76 -9.46
N ALA A 305 3.31 -6.76 -10.12
CA ALA A 305 2.84 -5.62 -10.91
C ALA A 305 2.51 -4.41 -10.03
N HIS A 306 2.02 -4.65 -8.80
CA HIS A 306 1.74 -3.58 -7.84
C HIS A 306 2.94 -2.70 -7.51
N GLN A 307 4.16 -3.23 -7.67
CA GLN A 307 5.38 -2.44 -7.49
C GLN A 307 5.40 -1.20 -8.39
N TRP A 308 4.81 -1.26 -9.59
CA TRP A 308 4.54 -0.09 -10.43
C TRP A 308 3.19 0.56 -10.11
N PHE A 309 2.11 -0.22 -10.06
CA PHE A 309 0.72 0.27 -10.01
C PHE A 309 0.11 0.05 -8.63
N GLY A 310 -0.05 1.11 -7.83
CA GLY A 310 -0.29 0.97 -6.40
C GLY A 310 0.87 1.56 -5.62
N ASN A 311 2.05 0.96 -5.80
CA ASN A 311 3.18 1.28 -4.95
C ASN A 311 3.93 2.51 -5.44
N SER A 312 4.53 2.47 -6.63
CA SER A 312 5.22 3.66 -7.15
C SER A 312 4.22 4.73 -7.60
N VAL A 313 3.23 4.35 -8.42
CA VAL A 313 2.14 5.22 -8.87
C VAL A 313 0.91 4.95 -8.00
N THR A 314 0.70 5.79 -6.99
CA THR A 314 -0.34 5.56 -5.97
C THR A 314 -1.59 6.41 -6.23
N ALA A 315 -2.77 5.89 -5.94
CA ALA A 315 -4.01 6.61 -6.10
C ALA A 315 -4.05 7.69 -5.02
N ARG A 316 -4.40 8.92 -5.40
CA ARG A 316 -4.46 10.03 -4.44
C ARG A 316 -5.59 9.82 -3.44
N ARG A 317 -6.66 9.15 -3.85
CA ARG A 317 -7.82 8.78 -3.05
C ARG A 317 -8.26 7.38 -3.43
N TRP A 318 -8.89 6.67 -2.51
CA TRP A 318 -9.31 5.28 -2.72
C TRP A 318 -10.41 5.10 -3.76
N ARG A 319 -11.15 6.17 -4.11
CA ARG A 319 -12.08 6.12 -5.25
C ARG A 319 -11.42 5.74 -6.58
N ASP A 320 -10.12 6.00 -6.71
CA ASP A 320 -9.34 5.73 -7.93
C ASP A 320 -8.59 4.38 -7.85
N VAL A 321 -8.95 3.48 -6.92
CA VAL A 321 -8.25 2.20 -6.67
C VAL A 321 -8.20 1.27 -7.88
N TRP A 322 -9.06 1.47 -8.89
CA TRP A 322 -8.95 0.76 -10.16
C TRP A 322 -7.60 1.00 -10.87
N LEU A 323 -6.93 2.13 -10.62
CA LEU A 323 -5.58 2.41 -11.10
C LEU A 323 -4.52 1.48 -10.49
N HIS A 324 -4.85 0.78 -9.39
CA HIS A 324 -4.04 -0.25 -8.77
C HIS A 324 -4.49 -1.60 -9.30
N GLU A 325 -5.70 -1.98 -8.93
CA GLU A 325 -6.23 -3.33 -9.09
C GLU A 325 -6.50 -3.69 -10.55
N GLY A 326 -6.96 -2.72 -11.35
CA GLY A 326 -7.19 -2.91 -12.78
C GLY A 326 -5.89 -3.14 -13.54
N PHE A 327 -4.82 -2.42 -13.18
CA PHE A 327 -3.51 -2.57 -13.80
C PHE A 327 -2.81 -3.86 -13.38
N ALA A 328 -2.83 -4.19 -12.08
CA ALA A 328 -2.28 -5.44 -11.57
C ALA A 328 -3.02 -6.65 -12.15
N CYS A 329 -4.35 -6.61 -12.20
CA CYS A 329 -5.15 -7.66 -12.84
C CYS A 329 -4.87 -7.76 -14.35
N TYR A 330 -4.63 -6.65 -15.06
CA TYR A 330 -4.26 -6.71 -16.48
C TYR A 330 -2.86 -7.29 -16.70
N ALA A 331 -1.92 -7.03 -15.77
CA ALA A 331 -0.59 -7.62 -15.81
C ALA A 331 -0.61 -9.15 -15.68
N GLU A 332 -1.59 -9.72 -14.96
CA GLU A 332 -1.83 -11.17 -14.95
C GLU A 332 -2.07 -11.72 -16.35
N TRP A 333 -2.89 -11.01 -17.15
CA TRP A 333 -3.27 -11.45 -18.49
C TRP A 333 -2.10 -11.31 -19.47
N LEU A 334 -1.31 -10.24 -19.33
CA LEU A 334 -0.08 -10.04 -20.08
C LEU A 334 0.96 -11.12 -19.75
N TRP A 335 1.09 -11.51 -18.49
CA TRP A 335 1.95 -12.62 -18.10
C TRP A 335 1.43 -13.96 -18.63
N SER A 336 0.13 -14.22 -18.51
CA SER A 336 -0.51 -15.42 -19.06
C SER A 336 -0.20 -15.58 -20.56
N GLU A 337 -0.45 -14.54 -21.36
CA GLU A 337 -0.14 -14.51 -22.80
C GLU A 337 1.34 -14.79 -23.08
N ASN A 338 2.25 -14.12 -22.39
CA ASN A 338 3.69 -14.26 -22.63
C ASN A 338 4.28 -15.59 -22.12
N SER A 339 3.61 -16.25 -21.18
CA SER A 339 4.07 -17.51 -20.57
C SER A 339 3.48 -18.76 -21.22
N GLY A 340 2.71 -18.60 -22.31
CA GLY A 340 2.07 -19.68 -23.07
C GLY A 340 0.71 -20.11 -22.53
N GLY A 341 0.13 -19.33 -21.62
CA GLY A 341 -1.27 -19.47 -21.19
C GLY A 341 -2.24 -18.75 -22.13
N PRO A 342 -3.53 -18.62 -21.74
CA PRO A 342 -4.50 -17.86 -22.51
C PRO A 342 -4.05 -16.42 -22.75
N SER A 343 -4.33 -15.92 -23.95
CA SER A 343 -4.05 -14.54 -24.36
C SER A 343 -4.85 -13.53 -23.55
N ALA A 344 -4.41 -12.26 -23.57
CA ALA A 344 -5.14 -11.19 -22.92
C ALA A 344 -6.54 -10.99 -23.55
N ALA A 345 -6.70 -11.31 -24.84
CA ALA A 345 -7.98 -11.28 -25.53
C ALA A 345 -8.94 -12.38 -25.06
N GLU A 346 -8.44 -13.61 -24.83
CA GLU A 346 -9.24 -14.70 -24.27
C GLU A 346 -9.67 -14.41 -22.84
N HIS A 347 -8.78 -13.88 -22.00
CA HIS A 347 -9.13 -13.41 -20.66
C HIS A 347 -10.17 -12.29 -20.71
N ALA A 348 -9.99 -11.30 -21.58
CA ALA A 348 -10.94 -10.21 -21.73
C ALA A 348 -12.34 -10.72 -22.15
N LEU A 349 -12.41 -11.67 -23.08
CA LEU A 349 -13.68 -12.28 -23.47
C LEU A 349 -14.35 -13.02 -22.29
N LEU A 350 -13.59 -13.84 -21.57
CA LEU A 350 -14.07 -14.59 -20.41
C LEU A 350 -14.59 -13.67 -19.30
N TYR A 351 -13.77 -12.70 -18.88
CA TYR A 351 -14.13 -11.81 -17.77
C TYR A 351 -15.21 -10.80 -18.15
N ARG A 352 -15.33 -10.42 -19.43
CA ARG A 352 -16.49 -9.64 -19.90
C ARG A 352 -17.79 -10.42 -19.75
N GLN A 353 -17.82 -11.70 -20.12
CA GLN A 353 -19.01 -12.54 -19.94
C GLN A 353 -19.37 -12.70 -18.46
N ARG A 354 -18.38 -12.92 -17.60
CA ARG A 354 -18.60 -12.99 -16.15
C ARG A 354 -19.13 -11.67 -15.60
N LEU A 355 -18.54 -10.54 -15.98
CA LEU A 355 -18.95 -9.23 -15.51
C LEU A 355 -20.39 -8.90 -15.90
N ILE A 356 -20.84 -9.26 -17.10
CA ILE A 356 -22.24 -9.11 -17.54
C ILE A 356 -23.21 -9.90 -16.65
N ALA A 357 -22.78 -11.04 -16.11
CA ALA A 357 -23.59 -11.87 -15.22
C ALA A 357 -23.63 -11.35 -13.77
N THR A 358 -22.91 -10.27 -13.45
CA THR A 358 -22.94 -9.63 -12.12
C THR A 358 -23.86 -8.40 -12.09
N PRO A 359 -24.27 -7.91 -10.90
CA PRO A 359 -25.02 -6.66 -10.79
C PRO A 359 -24.30 -5.47 -11.45
N GLN A 360 -25.03 -4.77 -12.32
CA GLN A 360 -24.55 -3.62 -13.10
C GLN A 360 -24.79 -2.29 -12.34
N ASN A 361 -24.34 -2.23 -11.09
CA ASN A 361 -24.55 -1.10 -10.17
C ASN A 361 -23.24 -0.51 -9.62
N LEU A 362 -22.08 -0.90 -10.18
CA LEU A 362 -20.77 -0.39 -9.77
C LEU A 362 -20.23 0.60 -10.81
N LEU A 363 -19.80 1.77 -10.35
CA LEU A 363 -19.13 2.79 -11.15
C LEU A 363 -17.62 2.68 -10.95
N LEU A 364 -16.84 2.44 -12.00
CA LEU A 364 -15.40 2.14 -11.82
C LEU A 364 -14.59 3.33 -11.29
N ALA A 365 -14.94 4.57 -11.68
CA ALA A 365 -14.27 5.79 -11.20
C ALA A 365 -14.76 6.25 -9.80
N ASP A 366 -15.73 5.54 -9.22
CA ASP A 366 -16.25 5.78 -7.86
C ASP A 366 -17.05 4.55 -7.37
N PRO A 367 -16.39 3.43 -7.04
CA PRO A 367 -17.10 2.22 -6.64
C PRO A 367 -17.87 2.38 -5.32
N GLY A 368 -17.50 3.39 -4.52
CA GLY A 368 -17.93 3.57 -3.15
C GLY A 368 -17.03 2.80 -2.18
N PRO A 369 -16.99 3.18 -0.89
CA PRO A 369 -16.11 2.54 0.08
C PRO A 369 -16.39 1.04 0.24
N GLN A 370 -17.65 0.60 0.19
CA GLN A 370 -17.99 -0.81 0.37
C GLN A 370 -17.39 -1.68 -0.73
N ASP A 371 -17.45 -1.21 -1.97
CA ASP A 371 -17.11 -2.00 -3.15
C ASP A 371 -15.68 -1.74 -3.64
N MET A 372 -14.85 -1.00 -2.90
CA MET A 372 -13.52 -0.61 -3.40
C MET A 372 -12.59 -1.80 -3.68
N PHE A 373 -12.77 -2.92 -2.97
CA PHE A 373 -12.07 -4.18 -3.21
C PHE A 373 -12.97 -5.28 -3.79
N ASP A 374 -14.13 -4.91 -4.35
CA ASP A 374 -14.99 -5.86 -5.07
C ASP A 374 -14.27 -6.35 -6.35
N ASP A 375 -14.30 -7.66 -6.65
CA ASP A 375 -13.66 -8.27 -7.84
C ASP A 375 -14.08 -7.55 -9.15
N ARG A 376 -15.28 -6.95 -9.20
CA ARG A 376 -15.74 -6.14 -10.34
C ARG A 376 -14.83 -4.95 -10.61
N VAL A 377 -14.21 -4.32 -9.60
CA VAL A 377 -13.23 -3.24 -9.78
C VAL A 377 -12.00 -3.74 -10.54
N TYR A 378 -11.46 -4.89 -10.12
CA TYR A 378 -10.31 -5.55 -10.73
C TYR A 378 -10.59 -5.90 -12.19
N LYS A 379 -11.66 -6.65 -12.43
CA LYS A 379 -11.98 -7.17 -13.77
C LYS A 379 -12.43 -6.05 -14.70
N ARG A 380 -13.24 -5.09 -14.25
CA ARG A 380 -13.66 -3.95 -15.06
C ARG A 380 -12.48 -3.02 -15.37
N GLY A 381 -11.57 -2.82 -14.42
CA GLY A 381 -10.33 -2.07 -14.65
C GLY A 381 -9.44 -2.71 -15.71
N ALA A 382 -9.20 -4.02 -15.60
CA ALA A 382 -8.41 -4.77 -16.59
C ALA A 382 -9.07 -4.77 -17.99
N LEU A 383 -10.41 -4.90 -18.06
CA LEU A 383 -11.15 -4.77 -19.32
C LEU A 383 -11.06 -3.36 -19.92
N THR A 384 -11.08 -2.32 -19.08
CA THR A 384 -10.93 -0.92 -19.52
C THR A 384 -9.57 -0.71 -20.19
N LEU A 385 -8.50 -1.24 -19.58
CA LEU A 385 -7.15 -1.21 -20.16
C LEU A 385 -7.06 -2.04 -21.45
N HIS A 386 -7.69 -3.21 -21.48
CA HIS A 386 -7.75 -4.04 -22.68
C HIS A 386 -8.48 -3.34 -23.83
N ALA A 387 -9.61 -2.69 -23.55
CA ALA A 387 -10.35 -1.90 -24.53
C ALA A 387 -9.51 -0.73 -25.06
N LEU A 388 -8.80 -0.03 -24.17
CA LEU A 388 -7.86 1.01 -24.58
C LEU A 388 -6.78 0.47 -25.53
N ARG A 389 -6.12 -0.65 -25.15
CA ARG A 389 -5.12 -1.32 -26.00
C ARG A 389 -5.69 -1.66 -27.38
N GLY A 390 -6.93 -2.13 -27.45
CA GLY A 390 -7.62 -2.40 -28.72
C GLY A 390 -7.83 -1.15 -29.59
N VAL A 391 -8.06 0.01 -28.98
CA VAL A 391 -8.27 1.28 -29.71
C VAL A 391 -6.98 1.90 -30.21
N ILE A 392 -5.92 1.93 -29.37
CA ILE A 392 -4.68 2.64 -29.71
C ILE A 392 -3.58 1.73 -30.27
N GLY A 393 -3.74 0.42 -30.18
CA GLY A 393 -2.76 -0.59 -30.58
C GLY A 393 -1.62 -0.79 -29.58
N ASP A 394 -0.93 -1.92 -29.70
CA ASP A 394 0.09 -2.38 -28.76
C ASP A 394 1.24 -1.39 -28.55
N ASP A 395 1.84 -0.89 -29.64
CA ASP A 395 3.02 -0.02 -29.56
C ASP A 395 2.72 1.26 -28.77
N ARG A 396 1.58 1.90 -29.06
CA ARG A 396 1.14 3.10 -28.37
C ARG A 396 0.71 2.81 -26.95
N PHE A 397 0.04 1.69 -26.70
CA PHE A 397 -0.38 1.30 -25.36
C PHE A 397 0.80 1.06 -24.42
N PHE A 398 1.81 0.27 -24.83
CA PHE A 398 2.98 0.04 -23.98
C PHE A 398 3.92 1.25 -23.94
N ALA A 399 3.89 2.16 -24.92
CA ALA A 399 4.53 3.47 -24.79
C ALA A 399 3.83 4.35 -23.74
N LEU A 400 2.49 4.38 -23.74
CA LEU A 400 1.66 5.04 -22.73
C LEU A 400 1.96 4.50 -21.33
N LEU A 401 2.01 3.17 -21.13
CA LEU A 401 2.29 2.59 -19.82
C LEU A 401 3.67 2.97 -19.29
N ARG A 402 4.70 3.01 -20.15
CA ARG A 402 6.05 3.45 -19.78
C ARG A 402 6.11 4.94 -19.45
N ASP A 403 5.39 5.79 -20.17
CA ASP A 403 5.29 7.23 -19.88
C ASP A 403 4.51 7.47 -18.58
N TRP A 404 3.43 6.72 -18.35
CA TRP A 404 2.63 6.77 -17.13
C TRP A 404 3.47 6.47 -15.88
N THR A 405 4.17 5.33 -15.87
CA THR A 405 5.00 4.94 -14.73
C THR A 405 6.21 5.85 -14.55
N ALA A 406 6.82 6.34 -15.63
CA ALA A 406 7.96 7.25 -15.54
C ALA A 406 7.55 8.64 -15.02
N ARG A 407 6.45 9.20 -15.53
CA ARG A 407 5.97 10.54 -15.16
C ARG A 407 5.49 10.62 -13.73
N HIS A 408 4.81 9.57 -13.27
CA HIS A 408 4.18 9.53 -11.94
C HIS A 408 4.96 8.67 -10.95
N ARG A 409 6.22 8.32 -11.27
CA ARG A 409 7.10 7.52 -10.40
C ARG A 409 7.16 8.13 -9.00
N HIS A 410 6.81 7.33 -8.00
CA HIS A 410 6.77 7.69 -6.58
C HIS A 410 5.78 8.81 -6.22
N GLY A 411 4.88 9.15 -7.14
CA GLY A 411 3.87 10.18 -6.99
C GLY A 411 2.50 9.65 -6.62
N THR A 412 1.52 10.55 -6.70
CA THR A 412 0.10 10.21 -6.53
C THR A 412 -0.69 10.69 -7.74
N VAL A 413 -1.75 9.97 -8.09
CA VAL A 413 -2.52 10.17 -9.33
C VAL A 413 -4.02 10.08 -9.09
N VAL A 414 -4.80 10.66 -9.99
CA VAL A 414 -6.25 10.42 -10.12
C VAL A 414 -6.57 9.87 -11.50
N THR A 415 -7.79 9.37 -11.68
CA THR A 415 -8.28 8.88 -12.99
C THR A 415 -8.00 9.85 -14.14
N ASP A 416 -8.21 11.15 -13.93
CA ASP A 416 -8.01 12.19 -14.96
C ASP A 416 -6.56 12.32 -15.43
N ASP A 417 -5.57 12.01 -14.56
CA ASP A 417 -4.16 12.03 -14.94
C ASP A 417 -3.88 10.96 -16.00
N PHE A 418 -4.45 9.76 -15.82
CA PHE A 418 -4.30 8.64 -16.76
C PHE A 418 -5.07 8.88 -18.06
N THR A 419 -6.35 9.27 -17.98
CA THR A 419 -7.19 9.48 -19.17
C THR A 419 -6.68 10.65 -20.01
N GLY A 420 -6.22 11.73 -19.37
CA GLY A 420 -5.59 12.86 -20.02
C GLY A 420 -4.25 12.50 -20.68
N LEU A 421 -3.48 11.59 -20.08
CA LEU A 421 -2.25 11.09 -20.69
C LEU A 421 -2.54 10.16 -21.88
N ALA A 422 -3.48 9.23 -21.74
CA ALA A 422 -3.87 8.30 -22.80
C ALA A 422 -4.34 9.03 -24.07
N ALA A 423 -4.98 10.19 -23.93
CA ALA A 423 -5.40 11.01 -25.06
C ALA A 423 -4.25 11.47 -25.97
N LYS A 424 -3.00 11.53 -25.47
CA LYS A 424 -1.81 11.85 -26.28
C LYS A 424 -1.34 10.70 -27.17
N TYR A 425 -1.89 9.50 -26.95
CA TYR A 425 -1.55 8.26 -27.67
C TYR A 425 -2.69 7.78 -28.57
N ALA A 426 -3.72 8.60 -28.80
CA ALA A 426 -4.85 8.27 -29.66
C ALA A 426 -5.03 9.33 -30.75
N ASP A 427 -5.39 8.89 -31.96
CA ASP A 427 -5.74 9.78 -33.07
C ASP A 427 -7.21 10.24 -33.00
N THR A 428 -8.02 9.58 -32.16
CA THR A 428 -9.44 9.85 -31.96
C THR A 428 -9.73 10.14 -30.49
N SER A 429 -10.89 10.78 -30.24
CA SER A 429 -11.31 11.06 -28.87
C SER A 429 -11.58 9.77 -28.10
N LEU A 430 -10.92 9.61 -26.95
CA LEU A 430 -11.16 8.49 -26.04
C LEU A 430 -12.36 8.71 -25.10
N ARG A 431 -13.04 9.87 -25.16
CA ARG A 431 -14.19 10.18 -24.29
C ARG A 431 -15.27 9.09 -24.32
N PRO A 432 -15.72 8.57 -25.48
CA PRO A 432 -16.74 7.52 -25.51
C PRO A 432 -16.32 6.25 -24.78
N LEU A 433 -15.03 5.90 -24.82
CA LEU A 433 -14.49 4.75 -24.10
C LEU A 433 -14.52 4.98 -22.59
N TRP A 434 -14.10 6.16 -22.13
CA TRP A 434 -14.13 6.54 -20.71
C TRP A 434 -15.56 6.62 -20.17
N ASP A 435 -16.48 7.25 -20.91
CA ASP A 435 -17.87 7.35 -20.51
C ASP A 435 -18.50 5.96 -20.33
N ALA A 436 -18.18 5.03 -21.23
CA ALA A 436 -18.72 3.68 -21.20
C ALA A 436 -18.11 2.81 -20.09
N TRP A 437 -16.78 2.87 -19.88
CA TRP A 437 -16.09 1.99 -18.94
C TRP A 437 -15.93 2.57 -17.52
N LEU A 438 -15.63 3.86 -17.40
CA LEU A 438 -15.32 4.52 -16.12
C LEU A 438 -16.55 5.16 -15.48
N TYR A 439 -17.41 5.79 -16.30
CA TYR A 439 -18.49 6.68 -15.84
C TYR A 439 -19.91 6.15 -16.12
N SER A 440 -20.03 4.87 -16.48
CA SER A 440 -21.30 4.15 -16.60
C SER A 440 -21.22 2.81 -15.87
N THR A 441 -22.35 2.32 -15.36
CA THR A 441 -22.41 1.06 -14.62
C THR A 441 -22.59 -0.16 -15.53
N ALA A 442 -23.18 0.02 -16.71
CA ALA A 442 -23.35 -1.06 -17.68
C ALA A 442 -22.00 -1.52 -18.26
N VAL A 443 -21.80 -2.82 -18.48
CA VAL A 443 -20.70 -3.31 -19.31
C VAL A 443 -20.95 -2.87 -20.77
N PRO A 444 -19.99 -2.19 -21.43
CA PRO A 444 -20.17 -1.75 -22.81
C PRO A 444 -20.41 -2.90 -23.79
N PRO A 445 -21.17 -2.69 -24.89
CA PRO A 445 -21.30 -3.67 -25.97
C PRO A 445 -19.94 -4.00 -26.60
N ARG A 446 -19.89 -5.06 -27.43
CA ARG A 446 -18.64 -5.47 -28.10
C ARG A 446 -18.17 -4.44 -29.11
#